data_AF-A0A0F9K849-F1
#
_entry.id   AF-A0A0F9K849-F1
#
_cell.length_a   1.000
_cell.length_b   1.000
_cell.length_c   1.000
_cell.angle_alpha   90.00
_cell.angle_beta   90.00
_cell.angle_gamma   90.00
#
_symmetry.space_group_name_H-M   'P 1'
#
loop_
_entity.id
_entity.type
_entity.pdbx_description
1 polymer ?
#
loop_
_entity_poly.entity_id
_entity_poly.type
_entity_poly.pdbx_seq_one_letter_code
_entity_poly.pdbx_strand_id
1 'polypeptide(L)'
;MTETAQAPTEALVRQEEPKAQELVRIAAQAVVKDDEQYIAAKTFRKDAVAYFKHWDTMEKEATKPILQGLEKIRSWFRPIKAAAKLAKETIDPKISAFETERERLRLAEEARLREVARKEEQKLLDAAQKLRDKGKVVQAAAKEEAAASVVTPAVIPSIPKVEGTYHREEWDIELVDISLIPKEWWTVPVVDEASIKSRVKATDGKIEIPGVRNFKRRIQASRS
;
A
#
# COMPACT_ATOMS: atom_id res chain seq x y z
N MET A 1 -53.07 6.88 -13.21
CA MET A 1 -52.02 6.70 -14.23
C MET A 1 -50.82 7.48 -13.74
N THR A 2 -49.79 6.79 -13.25
CA THR A 2 -48.57 7.42 -12.74
C THR A 2 -47.82 7.99 -13.92
N GLU A 3 -47.93 9.30 -14.10
CA GLU A 3 -47.13 10.08 -15.03
C GLU A 3 -45.67 9.90 -14.62
N THR A 4 -44.96 9.02 -15.33
CA THR A 4 -43.53 8.77 -15.13
C THR A 4 -42.84 10.10 -15.36
N ALA A 5 -42.37 10.76 -14.29
CA ALA A 5 -41.53 11.94 -14.37
C ALA A 5 -40.31 11.57 -15.22
N GLN A 6 -40.38 11.92 -16.50
CA GLN A 6 -39.37 11.59 -17.48
C GLN A 6 -38.12 12.37 -17.07
N ALA A 7 -37.02 11.66 -16.81
CA ALA A 7 -35.76 12.29 -16.46
C ALA A 7 -35.44 13.39 -17.49
N PRO A 8 -35.00 14.58 -17.05
CA PRO A 8 -34.73 15.69 -17.95
C PRO A 8 -33.73 15.22 -19.01
N THR A 9 -34.16 15.22 -20.27
CA THR A 9 -33.29 14.88 -21.39
C THR A 9 -32.20 15.96 -21.49
N GLU A 10 -31.00 15.58 -21.92
CA GLU A 10 -29.91 16.53 -22.21
C GLU A 10 -30.38 17.71 -23.09
N ALA A 11 -31.25 17.43 -24.06
CA ALA A 11 -31.87 18.44 -24.92
C ALA A 11 -32.72 19.47 -24.14
N LEU A 12 -33.44 19.05 -23.09
CA LEU A 12 -34.27 19.94 -22.26
C LEU A 12 -33.38 20.83 -21.38
N VAL A 13 -32.34 20.27 -20.76
CA VAL A 13 -31.38 21.05 -19.95
C VAL A 13 -30.68 22.10 -20.81
N ARG A 14 -30.27 21.71 -22.03
CA ARG A 14 -29.61 22.61 -22.98
C ARG A 14 -30.53 23.71 -23.51
N GLN A 15 -31.83 23.46 -23.61
CA GLN A 15 -32.80 24.47 -24.00
C GLN A 15 -33.02 25.53 -22.91
N GLU A 16 -32.84 25.15 -21.64
CA GLU A 16 -33.08 26.01 -20.47
C GLU A 16 -31.83 26.77 -20.02
N GLU A 17 -30.65 26.39 -20.48
CA GLU A 17 -29.38 27.07 -20.21
C GLU A 17 -29.39 28.59 -20.54
N PRO A 18 -29.94 29.07 -21.68
CA PRO A 18 -30.03 30.50 -21.95
C PRO A 18 -30.90 31.26 -20.93
N LYS A 19 -31.94 30.61 -20.39
CA LYS A 19 -32.81 31.22 -19.38
C LYS A 19 -32.09 31.36 -18.04
N ALA A 20 -31.27 30.38 -17.67
CA ALA A 20 -30.40 30.48 -16.50
C ALA A 20 -29.38 31.63 -16.66
N GLN A 21 -28.79 31.78 -17.86
CA GLN A 21 -27.88 32.90 -18.17
C GLN A 21 -28.59 34.25 -18.11
N GLU A 22 -29.86 34.32 -18.55
CA GLU A 22 -30.67 35.53 -18.46
C GLU A 22 -30.95 35.94 -17.00
N LEU A 23 -31.23 34.98 -16.11
CA LEU A 23 -31.36 35.27 -14.68
C LEU A 23 -30.08 35.89 -14.12
N VAL A 24 -28.90 35.40 -14.51
CA VAL A 24 -27.61 35.99 -14.11
C VAL A 24 -27.46 37.41 -14.65
N ARG A 25 -27.81 37.64 -15.91
CA ARG A 25 -27.75 38.97 -16.53
C ARG A 25 -28.65 39.99 -15.82
N ILE A 26 -29.89 39.60 -15.52
CA ILE A 26 -30.85 40.44 -14.78
C ILE A 26 -30.30 40.76 -13.39
N ALA A 27 -29.78 39.75 -12.68
CA ALA A 27 -29.18 39.95 -11.36
C ALA A 27 -27.98 40.91 -11.38
N ALA A 28 -27.13 40.81 -12.41
CA ALA A 28 -25.94 41.66 -12.56
C ALA A 28 -26.28 43.13 -12.88
N GLN A 29 -27.40 43.38 -13.54
CA GLN A 29 -27.87 44.73 -13.90
C GLN A 29 -28.79 45.35 -12.85
N ALA A 30 -29.24 44.58 -11.86
CA ALA A 30 -30.15 45.04 -10.83
C ALA A 30 -29.51 46.11 -9.93
N VAL A 31 -30.19 47.25 -9.80
CA VAL A 31 -29.81 48.35 -8.90
C VAL A 31 -30.96 48.54 -7.90
N VAL A 32 -30.64 48.63 -6.62
CA VAL A 32 -31.61 48.82 -5.53
C VAL A 32 -31.27 50.09 -4.77
N LYS A 33 -32.02 51.16 -5.03
CA LYS A 33 -31.84 52.50 -4.44
C LYS A 33 -33.12 53.08 -3.84
N ASP A 34 -34.27 52.51 -4.17
CA ASP A 34 -35.59 52.89 -3.66
C ASP A 34 -36.43 51.66 -3.29
N ASP A 35 -37.57 51.90 -2.66
CA ASP A 35 -38.46 50.86 -2.15
C ASP A 35 -39.10 50.02 -3.28
N GLU A 36 -39.35 50.62 -4.45
CA GLU A 36 -39.91 49.92 -5.60
C GLU A 36 -38.90 48.91 -6.18
N GLN A 37 -37.65 49.34 -6.35
CA GLN A 37 -36.54 48.48 -6.77
C GLN A 37 -36.24 47.38 -5.75
N TYR A 38 -36.39 47.67 -4.46
CA TYR A 38 -36.24 46.67 -3.40
C TYR A 38 -37.29 45.56 -3.53
N ILE A 39 -38.56 45.92 -3.73
CA ILE A 39 -39.66 44.96 -3.93
C ILE A 39 -39.45 44.14 -5.20
N ALA A 40 -39.04 44.77 -6.31
CA ALA A 40 -38.73 44.08 -7.56
C ALA A 40 -37.58 43.08 -7.39
N ALA A 41 -36.48 43.47 -6.74
CA ALA A 41 -35.33 42.60 -6.50
C ALA A 41 -35.67 41.41 -5.59
N LYS A 42 -36.49 41.63 -4.56
CA LYS A 42 -36.96 40.54 -3.66
C LYS A 42 -37.87 39.55 -4.38
N THR A 43 -38.70 40.03 -5.30
CA THR A 43 -39.57 39.20 -6.14
C THR A 43 -38.74 38.36 -7.11
N PHE A 44 -37.82 39.00 -7.84
CA PHE A 44 -36.87 38.30 -8.71
C PHE A 44 -36.08 37.21 -7.97
N ARG A 45 -35.56 37.52 -6.77
CA ARG A 45 -34.84 36.54 -5.95
C ARG A 45 -35.72 35.34 -5.59
N LYS A 46 -36.98 35.56 -5.24
CA LYS A 46 -37.93 34.48 -4.92
C LYS A 46 -38.09 33.54 -6.11
N ASP A 47 -38.25 34.09 -7.30
CA ASP A 47 -38.46 33.32 -8.54
C ASP A 47 -37.18 32.57 -8.96
N ALA A 48 -36.01 33.21 -8.85
CA ALA A 48 -34.72 32.56 -9.10
C ALA A 48 -34.47 31.38 -8.14
N VAL A 49 -34.84 31.51 -6.86
CA VAL A 49 -34.77 30.40 -5.89
C VAL A 49 -35.74 29.29 -6.24
N ALA A 50 -36.95 29.60 -6.71
CA ALA A 50 -37.91 28.59 -7.15
C ALA A 50 -37.39 27.83 -8.38
N TYR A 51 -36.82 28.55 -9.35
CA TYR A 51 -36.16 27.97 -10.53
C TYR A 51 -35.04 27.00 -10.13
N PHE A 52 -34.14 27.43 -9.22
CA PHE A 52 -33.08 26.57 -8.70
C PHE A 52 -33.62 25.29 -8.06
N LYS A 53 -34.61 25.41 -7.16
CA LYS A 53 -35.19 24.24 -6.47
C LYS A 53 -35.83 23.24 -7.43
N HIS A 54 -36.47 23.73 -8.50
CA HIS A 54 -37.04 22.87 -9.53
C HIS A 54 -35.97 22.00 -10.18
N TRP A 55 -34.88 22.61 -10.66
CA TRP A 55 -33.80 21.87 -11.33
C TRP A 55 -33.01 20.96 -10.39
N ASP A 56 -32.74 21.38 -9.15
CA ASP A 56 -32.11 20.54 -8.11
C ASP A 56 -32.96 19.30 -7.80
N THR A 57 -34.29 19.44 -7.78
CA THR A 57 -35.20 18.30 -7.60
C THR A 57 -35.15 17.37 -8.80
N MET A 58 -35.20 17.91 -10.02
CA MET A 58 -35.12 17.10 -11.24
C MET A 58 -33.79 16.33 -11.35
N GLU A 59 -32.67 16.96 -10.99
CA GLU A 59 -31.36 16.31 -10.95
C GLU A 59 -31.35 15.12 -9.98
N LYS A 60 -31.88 15.32 -8.76
CA LYS A 60 -31.98 14.26 -7.75
C LYS A 60 -32.85 13.10 -8.20
N GLU A 61 -33.99 13.39 -8.83
CA GLU A 61 -34.88 12.36 -9.35
C GLU A 61 -34.25 11.57 -10.51
N ALA A 62 -33.52 12.25 -11.41
CA ALA A 62 -32.82 11.64 -12.52
C ALA A 62 -31.67 10.72 -12.05
N THR A 63 -30.91 11.15 -11.04
CA THR A 63 -29.74 10.43 -10.53
C THR A 63 -30.12 9.29 -9.58
N LYS A 64 -31.26 9.37 -8.89
CA LYS A 64 -31.74 8.35 -7.95
C LYS A 64 -31.73 6.91 -8.51
N PRO A 65 -32.35 6.58 -9.66
CA PRO A 65 -32.34 5.21 -10.18
C PRO A 65 -30.93 4.74 -10.56
N ILE A 66 -30.06 5.65 -11.03
CA ILE A 66 -28.66 5.33 -11.38
C ILE A 66 -27.89 4.98 -10.10
N LEU A 67 -28.02 5.78 -9.05
CA LEU A 67 -27.38 5.53 -7.76
C LEU A 67 -27.88 4.24 -7.11
N GLN A 68 -29.18 3.96 -7.19
CA GLN A 68 -29.77 2.70 -6.72
C GLN A 68 -29.25 1.49 -7.51
N GLY A 69 -29.16 1.61 -8.84
CA GLY A 69 -28.58 0.58 -9.70
C GLY A 69 -27.11 0.33 -9.39
N LEU A 70 -26.33 1.40 -9.21
CA LEU A 70 -24.93 1.34 -8.82
C LEU A 70 -24.74 0.63 -7.47
N GLU A 71 -25.54 0.98 -6.47
CA GLU A 71 -25.45 0.33 -5.15
C GLU A 71 -25.87 -1.14 -5.21
N LYS A 72 -26.90 -1.48 -6.00
CA LYS A 72 -27.29 -2.87 -6.25
C LYS A 72 -26.14 -3.68 -6.84
N ILE A 73 -25.50 -3.17 -7.89
CA ILE A 73 -24.34 -3.83 -8.50
C ILE A 73 -23.19 -3.95 -7.48
N ARG A 74 -22.85 -2.88 -6.77
CA ARG A 74 -21.80 -2.90 -5.73
C ARG A 74 -22.07 -3.94 -4.66
N SER A 75 -23.32 -4.09 -4.23
CA SER A 75 -23.73 -5.07 -3.22
C SER A 75 -23.48 -6.52 -3.66
N TRP A 76 -23.57 -6.84 -4.96
CA TRP A 76 -23.27 -8.16 -5.49
C TRP A 76 -21.78 -8.51 -5.33
N PHE A 77 -20.91 -7.54 -5.58
CA PHE A 77 -19.46 -7.74 -5.52
C PHE A 77 -18.88 -7.58 -4.12
N ARG A 78 -19.56 -6.87 -3.21
CA ARG A 78 -19.11 -6.63 -1.84
C ARG A 78 -18.73 -7.91 -1.08
N PRO A 79 -19.59 -8.96 -0.99
CA PRO A 79 -19.24 -10.19 -0.28
C PRO A 79 -18.10 -10.95 -0.97
N ILE A 80 -18.06 -10.97 -2.31
CA ILE A 80 -17.01 -11.65 -3.09
C ILE A 80 -15.65 -10.99 -2.82
N LYS A 81 -15.58 -9.66 -2.92
CA LYS A 81 -14.36 -8.90 -2.62
C LYS A 81 -13.93 -9.06 -1.17
N ALA A 82 -14.87 -9.04 -0.23
CA ALA A 82 -14.58 -9.25 1.18
C ALA A 82 -14.01 -10.65 1.44
N ALA A 83 -14.61 -11.70 0.87
CA ALA A 83 -14.14 -13.07 1.00
C ALA A 83 -12.76 -13.27 0.36
N ALA A 84 -12.54 -12.74 -0.85
CA ALA A 84 -11.24 -12.81 -1.52
C ALA A 84 -10.14 -12.06 -0.75
N LYS A 85 -10.47 -10.88 -0.21
CA LYS A 85 -9.57 -10.11 0.66
C LYS A 85 -9.23 -10.90 1.92
N LEU A 86 -10.23 -11.47 2.61
CA LEU A 86 -10.01 -12.28 3.81
C LEU A 86 -9.17 -13.52 3.51
N ALA A 87 -9.43 -14.22 2.39
CA ALA A 87 -8.65 -15.37 1.98
C ALA A 87 -7.18 -15.01 1.77
N LYS A 88 -6.90 -13.90 1.09
CA LYS A 88 -5.55 -13.35 0.91
C LYS A 88 -4.90 -13.03 2.27
N GLU A 89 -5.57 -12.23 3.11
CA GLU A 89 -5.06 -11.84 4.43
C GLU A 89 -4.82 -13.05 5.36
N THR A 90 -5.52 -14.16 5.14
CA THR A 90 -5.36 -15.41 5.90
C THR A 90 -4.21 -16.28 5.39
N ILE A 91 -3.96 -16.31 4.08
CA ILE A 91 -2.94 -17.20 3.48
C ILE A 91 -1.55 -16.54 3.44
N ASP A 92 -1.46 -15.22 3.24
CA ASP A 92 -0.19 -14.50 3.11
C ASP A 92 0.74 -14.72 4.33
N PRO A 93 0.27 -14.66 5.60
CA PRO A 93 1.13 -14.93 6.75
C PRO A 93 1.64 -16.37 6.79
N LYS A 94 0.84 -17.34 6.33
CA LYS A 94 1.23 -18.77 6.32
C LYS A 94 2.31 -19.02 5.28
N ILE A 95 2.19 -18.41 4.11
CA ILE A 95 3.21 -18.44 3.05
C ILE A 95 4.50 -17.79 3.58
N SER A 96 4.41 -16.59 4.16
CA SER A 96 5.56 -15.88 4.72
C SER A 96 6.25 -16.68 5.84
N ALA A 97 5.50 -17.34 6.71
CA ALA A 97 6.05 -18.18 7.76
C ALA A 97 6.81 -19.38 7.19
N PHE A 98 6.26 -20.04 6.16
CA PHE A 98 6.94 -21.15 5.49
C PHE A 98 8.21 -20.70 4.77
N GLU A 99 8.20 -19.57 4.06
CA GLU A 99 9.39 -19.00 3.42
C GLU A 99 10.48 -18.67 4.44
N THR A 100 10.09 -18.07 5.57
CA THR A 100 11.01 -17.72 6.67
C THR A 100 11.64 -18.97 7.28
N GLU A 101 10.85 -20.01 7.54
CA GLU A 101 11.36 -21.26 8.12
C GLU A 101 12.28 -22.01 7.13
N ARG A 102 11.92 -22.04 5.85
CA ARG A 102 12.78 -22.61 4.80
C ARG A 102 14.12 -21.89 4.72
N GLU A 103 14.13 -20.57 4.81
CA GLU A 103 15.37 -19.80 4.81
C GLU A 103 16.19 -20.04 6.09
N ARG A 104 15.53 -20.11 7.26
CA ARG A 104 16.18 -20.45 8.53
C ARG A 104 16.89 -21.81 8.45
N LEU A 105 16.22 -22.82 7.91
CA LEU A 105 16.80 -24.16 7.72
C LEU A 105 17.96 -24.14 6.72
N ARG A 106 17.84 -23.37 5.64
CA ARG A 106 18.92 -23.20 4.66
C ARG A 106 20.17 -22.60 5.30
N LEU A 107 20.02 -21.52 6.07
CA LEU A 107 21.12 -20.86 6.77
C LEU A 107 21.74 -21.76 7.84
N ALA A 108 20.94 -22.53 8.56
CA ALA A 108 21.42 -23.49 9.55
C ALA A 108 22.26 -24.60 8.91
N GLU A 109 21.81 -25.16 7.78
CA GLU A 109 22.57 -26.18 7.05
C GLU A 109 23.84 -25.60 6.41
N GLU A 110 23.77 -24.39 5.85
CA GLU A 110 24.94 -23.70 5.32
C GLU A 110 25.99 -23.44 6.42
N ALA A 111 25.55 -23.04 7.61
CA ALA A 111 26.43 -22.86 8.77
C ALA A 111 27.06 -24.18 9.22
N ARG A 112 26.28 -25.28 9.26
CA ARG A 112 26.77 -26.62 9.60
C ARG A 112 27.84 -27.09 8.61
N LEU A 113 27.58 -26.94 7.32
CA LEU A 113 28.54 -27.31 6.26
C LEU A 113 29.80 -26.46 6.29
N ARG A 114 29.68 -25.15 6.57
CA ARG A 114 30.82 -24.25 6.76
C ARG A 114 31.65 -24.63 7.97
N GLU A 115 31.02 -25.04 9.07
CA GLU A 115 31.74 -25.50 10.26
C GLU A 115 32.47 -26.83 10.00
N VAL A 116 31.85 -27.77 9.28
CA VAL A 116 32.50 -29.03 8.86
C VAL A 116 33.69 -28.75 7.96
N ALA A 117 33.55 -27.88 6.97
CA ALA A 117 34.64 -27.47 6.08
C ALA A 117 35.79 -26.83 6.86
N ARG A 118 35.50 -25.89 7.77
CA ARG A 118 36.50 -25.24 8.63
C ARG A 118 37.24 -26.23 9.53
N LYS A 119 36.52 -27.21 10.10
CA LYS A 119 37.14 -28.27 10.92
C LYS A 119 38.07 -29.15 10.10
N GLU A 120 37.72 -29.46 8.85
CA GLU A 120 38.57 -30.25 7.96
C GLU A 120 39.81 -29.47 7.51
N GLU A 121 39.63 -28.21 7.13
CA GLU A 121 40.73 -27.29 6.80
C GLU A 121 41.71 -27.18 7.97
N GLN A 122 41.22 -26.96 9.19
CA GLN A 122 42.07 -26.85 10.38
C GLN A 122 42.84 -28.15 10.64
N LYS A 123 42.22 -29.33 10.49
CA LYS A 123 42.92 -30.61 10.63
C LYS A 123 44.06 -30.77 9.61
N LEU A 124 43.83 -30.33 8.37
CA LEU A 124 44.84 -30.38 7.31
C LEU A 124 45.99 -29.43 7.58
N LEU A 125 45.71 -28.21 8.06
CA LEU A 125 46.72 -27.24 8.50
C LEU A 125 47.53 -27.75 9.71
N ASP A 126 46.86 -28.31 10.72
CA ASP A 126 47.53 -28.89 11.90
C ASP A 126 48.42 -30.08 11.50
N ALA A 127 47.97 -30.90 10.54
CA ALA A 127 48.76 -32.00 10.00
C ALA A 127 49.96 -31.49 9.19
N ALA A 128 49.79 -30.43 8.40
CA ALA A 128 50.87 -29.78 7.67
C ALA A 128 51.95 -29.24 8.63
N GLN A 129 51.54 -28.55 9.70
CA GLN A 129 52.47 -28.02 10.70
C GLN A 129 53.29 -29.15 11.35
N LYS A 130 52.64 -30.24 11.77
CA LYS A 130 53.34 -31.42 12.32
C LYS A 130 54.33 -32.06 11.33
N LEU A 131 54.06 -31.98 10.02
CA LEU A 131 54.98 -32.47 8.99
C LEU A 131 56.15 -31.50 8.76
N ARG A 132 55.92 -30.19 8.85
CA ARG A 132 56.99 -29.17 8.84
C ARG A 132 57.94 -29.35 10.00
N ASP A 133 57.43 -29.52 11.21
CA ASP A 133 58.23 -29.71 12.43
C ASP A 133 59.11 -30.98 12.34
N LYS A 134 58.69 -31.98 11.54
CA LYS A 134 59.44 -33.21 11.25
C LYS A 134 60.36 -33.11 10.05
N GLY A 135 60.54 -31.93 9.46
CA GLY A 135 61.38 -31.68 8.28
C GLY A 135 60.82 -32.21 6.96
N LYS A 136 59.56 -32.65 6.90
CA LYS A 136 58.93 -33.22 5.71
C LYS A 136 58.24 -32.15 4.86
N VAL A 137 59.03 -31.20 4.36
CA VAL A 137 58.56 -29.95 3.71
C VAL A 137 57.60 -30.21 2.53
N VAL A 138 57.92 -31.15 1.64
CA VAL A 138 57.07 -31.47 0.47
C VAL A 138 55.70 -32.02 0.89
N GLN A 139 55.67 -32.88 1.92
CA GLN A 139 54.42 -33.46 2.41
C GLN A 139 53.57 -32.43 3.16
N ALA A 140 54.21 -31.47 3.83
CA ALA A 140 53.51 -30.35 4.46
C ALA A 140 52.85 -29.43 3.43
N ALA A 141 53.58 -29.05 2.36
CA ALA A 141 53.04 -28.22 1.28
C ALA A 141 51.81 -28.87 0.63
N ALA A 142 51.85 -30.18 0.36
CA ALA A 142 50.71 -30.91 -0.17
C ALA A 142 49.47 -30.89 0.75
N LYS A 143 49.66 -30.82 2.08
CA LYS A 143 48.55 -30.71 3.04
C LYS A 143 47.98 -29.31 3.15
N GLU A 144 48.79 -28.27 2.95
CA GLU A 144 48.33 -26.88 2.89
C GLU A 144 47.55 -26.60 1.61
N GLU A 145 48.01 -27.12 0.48
CA GLU A 145 47.29 -27.03 -0.79
C GLU A 145 45.95 -27.78 -0.74
N ALA A 146 45.92 -28.93 -0.06
CA ALA A 146 44.68 -29.65 0.22
C ALA A 146 43.74 -28.84 1.14
N ALA A 147 44.27 -28.13 2.15
CA ALA A 147 43.47 -27.26 3.02
C ALA A 147 42.85 -26.09 2.24
N ALA A 148 43.64 -25.44 1.38
CA ALA A 148 43.18 -24.34 0.53
C ALA A 148 42.13 -24.79 -0.51
N SER A 149 42.06 -26.08 -0.81
CA SER A 149 41.11 -26.66 -1.77
C SER A 149 39.80 -27.13 -1.11
N VAL A 150 39.61 -26.95 0.21
CA VAL A 150 38.35 -27.34 0.88
C VAL A 150 37.24 -26.37 0.49
N VAL A 151 36.34 -26.83 -0.38
CA VAL A 151 35.17 -26.04 -0.82
C VAL A 151 33.98 -26.29 0.10
N THR A 152 33.32 -25.22 0.55
CA THR A 152 32.03 -25.34 1.27
C THR A 152 30.90 -25.53 0.25
N PRO A 153 30.11 -26.63 0.31
CA PRO A 153 28.98 -26.82 -0.59
C PRO A 153 27.88 -25.76 -0.37
N ALA A 154 27.36 -25.17 -1.46
CA ALA A 154 26.26 -24.22 -1.39
C ALA A 154 24.90 -24.95 -1.30
N VAL A 155 24.05 -24.54 -0.35
CA VAL A 155 22.69 -25.07 -0.21
C VAL A 155 21.74 -24.32 -1.15
N ILE A 156 21.24 -24.99 -2.20
CA ILE A 156 20.32 -24.40 -3.18
C ILE A 156 18.92 -24.22 -2.55
N PRO A 157 18.27 -23.05 -2.69
CA PRO A 157 16.91 -22.86 -2.20
C PRO A 157 15.91 -23.74 -2.99
N SER A 158 15.10 -24.50 -2.25
CA SER A 158 14.15 -25.49 -2.79
C SER A 158 12.73 -24.95 -3.04
N ILE A 159 12.47 -23.65 -2.83
CA ILE A 159 11.11 -23.12 -2.97
C ILE A 159 10.80 -22.93 -4.47
N PRO A 160 9.83 -23.66 -5.04
CA PRO A 160 9.46 -23.47 -6.44
C PRO A 160 8.86 -22.07 -6.61
N LYS A 161 9.37 -21.31 -7.59
CA LYS A 161 8.85 -19.99 -7.93
C LYS A 161 7.53 -20.16 -8.69
N VAL A 162 6.51 -19.44 -8.27
CA VAL A 162 5.23 -19.36 -9.00
C VAL A 162 5.31 -18.19 -9.97
N GLU A 163 5.14 -18.45 -11.27
CA GLU A 163 5.11 -17.39 -12.29
C GLU A 163 4.03 -16.35 -11.99
N GLY A 164 4.33 -15.07 -12.24
CA GLY A 164 3.43 -13.95 -11.96
C GLY A 164 3.43 -13.44 -10.52
N THR A 165 4.10 -14.14 -9.60
CA THR A 165 4.33 -13.65 -8.23
C THR A 165 5.68 -12.95 -8.13
N TYR A 166 5.68 -11.74 -7.58
CA TYR A 166 6.90 -10.99 -7.31
C TYR A 166 6.91 -10.57 -5.85
N HIS A 167 8.10 -10.56 -5.24
CA HIS A 167 8.23 -9.98 -3.92
C HIS A 167 8.57 -8.50 -4.07
N ARG A 168 7.88 -7.66 -3.29
CA ARG A 168 8.27 -6.27 -3.10
C ARG A 168 8.71 -6.09 -1.66
N GLU A 169 9.81 -5.37 -1.48
CA GLU A 169 10.19 -4.88 -0.17
C GLU A 169 9.37 -3.61 0.11
N GLU A 170 8.64 -3.60 1.21
CA GLU A 170 7.98 -2.41 1.73
C GLU A 170 8.59 -2.05 3.09
N TRP A 171 8.85 -0.76 3.29
CA TRP A 171 9.27 -0.24 4.58
C TRP A 171 8.09 -0.30 5.55
N ASP A 172 8.30 -1.00 6.66
CA ASP A 172 7.37 -1.09 7.78
C ASP A 172 8.05 -0.55 9.05
N ILE A 173 7.26 -0.24 10.06
CA ILE A 173 7.75 0.33 11.33
C ILE A 173 7.29 -0.52 12.51
N GLU A 174 8.15 -0.64 13.50
CA GLU A 174 7.86 -1.24 14.81
C GLU A 174 8.00 -0.15 15.88
N LEU A 175 6.96 0.07 16.67
CA LEU A 175 6.98 1.01 17.79
C LEU A 175 7.63 0.32 18.99
N VAL A 176 8.86 0.71 19.32
CA VAL A 176 9.63 0.13 20.43
C VAL A 176 9.35 0.88 21.72
N ASP A 177 9.25 2.22 21.64
CA ASP A 177 8.97 3.07 22.80
C ASP A 177 8.12 4.27 22.39
N ILE A 178 6.85 4.24 22.77
CA ILE A 178 5.86 5.27 22.43
C ILE A 178 6.21 6.61 23.11
N SER A 179 6.88 6.60 24.26
CA SER A 179 7.18 7.81 25.04
C SER A 179 8.26 8.69 24.41
N LEU A 180 9.13 8.08 23.60
CA LEU A 180 10.19 8.77 22.88
C LEU A 180 9.71 9.38 21.56
N ILE A 181 8.49 9.05 21.10
CA ILE A 181 7.98 9.50 19.81
C ILE A 181 7.63 10.99 19.88
N PRO A 182 8.26 11.82 19.04
CA PRO A 182 7.99 13.25 18.99
C PRO A 182 6.50 13.56 18.76
N LYS A 183 5.95 14.59 19.43
CA LYS A 183 4.51 14.93 19.43
C LYS A 183 3.97 15.26 18.04
N GLU A 184 4.83 15.63 17.11
CA GLU A 184 4.50 15.92 15.70
C GLU A 184 3.92 14.69 14.98
N TRP A 185 4.12 13.49 15.53
CA TRP A 185 3.64 12.22 15.01
C TRP A 185 2.41 11.68 15.72
N TRP A 186 1.77 12.48 16.57
CA TRP A 186 0.58 12.08 17.32
C TRP A 186 -0.68 12.68 16.69
N THR A 187 -1.63 11.83 16.33
CA THR A 187 -3.02 12.24 16.13
C THR A 187 -3.76 11.93 17.42
N VAL A 188 -3.86 12.93 18.31
CA VAL A 188 -4.41 12.79 19.67
C VAL A 188 -5.66 11.89 19.68
N PRO A 189 -5.68 10.78 20.46
CA PRO A 189 -4.72 10.32 21.48
C PRO A 189 -3.74 9.24 21.01
N VAL A 190 -3.63 8.94 19.71
CA VAL A 190 -2.84 7.83 19.16
C VAL A 190 -1.68 8.30 18.29
N VAL A 191 -0.65 7.47 18.17
CA VAL A 191 0.46 7.69 17.23
C VAL A 191 -0.05 7.49 15.81
N ASP A 192 0.27 8.43 14.92
CA ASP A 192 -0.05 8.34 13.51
C ASP A 192 0.96 7.47 12.77
N GLU A 193 0.80 6.14 12.90
CA GLU A 193 1.62 5.16 12.20
C GLU A 193 1.59 5.35 10.68
N ALA A 194 0.48 5.83 10.11
CA ALA A 194 0.35 5.99 8.66
C ALA A 194 1.24 7.13 8.14
N SER A 195 1.26 8.26 8.85
CA SER A 195 2.16 9.38 8.52
C SER A 195 3.63 9.01 8.70
N ILE A 196 3.95 8.26 9.75
CA ILE A 196 5.33 7.77 9.98
C ILE A 196 5.74 6.83 8.84
N LYS A 197 4.94 5.80 8.52
CA LYS A 197 5.22 4.87 7.41
C LYS A 197 5.38 5.60 6.08
N SER A 198 4.55 6.61 5.82
CA SER A 198 4.63 7.44 4.62
C SER A 198 5.97 8.19 4.51
N ARG A 199 6.44 8.81 5.60
CA ARG A 199 7.73 9.50 5.59
C ARG A 199 8.94 8.57 5.58
N VAL A 200 8.88 7.43 6.27
CA VAL A 200 9.93 6.40 6.19
C VAL A 200 10.05 5.89 4.75
N LYS A 201 8.92 5.65 4.08
CA LYS A 201 8.89 5.26 2.67
C LYS A 201 9.43 6.35 1.73
N ALA A 202 9.09 7.62 1.96
CA ALA A 202 9.57 8.75 1.16
C ALA A 202 11.09 8.98 1.30
N THR A 203 11.67 8.63 2.44
CA THR A 203 13.09 8.82 2.76
C THR A 203 13.92 7.56 2.55
N ASP A 204 13.33 6.49 2.02
CA ASP A 204 13.95 5.18 1.84
C ASP A 204 14.61 4.64 3.13
N GLY A 205 13.90 4.78 4.26
CA GLY A 205 14.36 4.30 5.56
C GLY A 205 15.43 5.15 6.25
N LYS A 206 15.90 6.24 5.64
CA LYS A 206 16.95 7.11 6.19
C LYS A 206 16.52 7.95 7.38
N ILE A 207 15.21 8.13 7.58
CA ILE A 207 14.70 8.91 8.71
C ILE A 207 14.68 8.06 9.98
N GLU A 208 15.50 8.43 10.96
CA GLU A 208 15.47 7.83 12.30
C GLU A 208 14.51 8.62 13.19
N ILE A 209 13.44 7.97 13.65
CA ILE A 209 12.48 8.57 14.57
C ILE A 209 12.67 7.90 15.93
N PRO A 210 12.95 8.65 17.01
CA PRO A 210 13.09 8.07 18.34
C PRO A 210 11.86 7.25 18.74
N GLY A 211 12.08 6.05 19.28
CA GLY A 211 11.00 5.11 19.64
C GLY A 211 10.46 4.27 18.49
N VAL A 212 10.92 4.47 17.26
CA VAL A 212 10.46 3.75 16.05
C VAL A 212 11.63 3.01 15.39
N ARG A 213 11.45 1.71 15.13
CA ARG A 213 12.40 0.90 14.37
C ARG A 213 11.88 0.69 12.95
N ASN A 214 12.64 1.16 11.98
CA ASN A 214 12.36 0.92 10.55
C ASN A 214 12.89 -0.46 10.15
N PHE A 215 12.10 -1.25 9.44
CA PHE A 215 12.56 -2.49 8.83
C PHE A 215 11.91 -2.73 7.48
N LYS A 216 12.57 -3.50 6.63
CA LYS A 216 12.01 -3.92 5.34
C LYS A 216 11.21 -5.19 5.55
N ARG A 217 9.91 -5.14 5.28
CA ARG A 217 9.03 -6.30 5.23
C ARG A 217 8.91 -6.78 3.79
N ARG A 218 9.19 -8.06 3.55
CA ARG A 218 8.92 -8.70 2.26
C ARG A 218 7.42 -8.94 2.16
N ILE A 219 6.78 -8.36 1.17
CA ILE A 219 5.37 -8.61 0.85
C ILE A 219 5.27 -9.31 -0.50
N GLN A 220 4.34 -10.26 -0.61
CA GLN A 220 4.02 -10.89 -1.88
C GLN A 220 3.11 -9.93 -2.67
N ALA A 221 3.59 -9.50 -3.83
CA ALA A 221 2.84 -8.67 -4.76
C ALA A 221 2.43 -9.53 -5.97
N SER A 222 1.17 -9.43 -6.35
CA SER A 222 0.64 -9.98 -7.61
C SER A 222 0.21 -8.82 -8.49
N ARG A 223 0.60 -8.82 -9.77
CA ARG A 223 0.02 -7.91 -10.77
C ARG A 223 -1.36 -8.48 -11.13
N SER A 224 -2.41 -7.73 -10.79
CA SER A 224 -3.76 -7.91 -11.34
C SER A 224 -3.82 -7.36 -12.77
#